data_AF-A0A967SFC3-F1
#
_entry.id   AF-A0A967SFC3-F1
#
_cell.length_a   1.000
_cell.length_b   1.000
_cell.length_c   1.000
_cell.angle_alpha   90.00
_cell.angle_beta   90.00
_cell.angle_gamma   90.00
#
_symmetry.space_group_name_H-M   'P 1'
#
loop_
_entity.id
_entity.type
_entity.pdbx_description
1 polymer ?
#
loop_
_entity_poly.entity_id
_entity_poly.type
_entity_poly.pdbx_seq_one_letter_code
_entity_poly.pdbx_strand_id
1 'polypeptide(L)'
;QGAMARLLAGDLAWKHDTEALFLVEDPAAEQPRADAFEISPTGPLVGKRMKEPEGDVVALETRVLEAAGLRPSALESRAMRPLTGRRRPLRFALSEVGVESGVDDRGEYLELRFALPPGCYATAVLRELGKGGITEGGA
;
A
#
# COMPACT_ATOMS: atom_id res chain seq x y z
N GLN A 1 6.63 13.76 6.42
CA GLN A 1 7.12 12.60 5.66
C GLN A 1 6.26 11.40 6.02
N GLY A 2 5.83 10.62 5.02
CA GLY A 2 4.70 9.69 5.14
C GLY A 2 5.01 8.43 5.94
N ALA A 3 4.09 8.04 6.83
CA ALA A 3 4.21 6.86 7.69
C ALA A 3 4.36 5.53 6.91
N MET A 4 4.04 5.50 5.61
CA MET A 4 4.04 4.30 4.77
C MET A 4 5.44 3.75 4.42
N ALA A 5 6.51 4.52 4.68
CA ALA A 5 7.90 4.12 4.42
C ALA A 5 8.69 3.76 5.69
N ARG A 6 8.16 4.11 6.87
CA ARG A 6 8.83 3.90 8.15
C ARG A 6 8.51 2.49 8.65
N LEU A 7 9.55 1.73 8.99
CA LEU A 7 9.41 0.44 9.64
C LEU A 7 9.21 0.60 11.15
N LEU A 8 8.41 -0.28 11.72
CA LEU A 8 8.20 -0.46 13.15
C LEU A 8 8.65 -1.86 13.57
N ALA A 9 9.06 -2.02 14.83
CA ALA A 9 9.42 -3.33 15.36
C ALA A 9 8.17 -4.21 15.41
N GLY A 10 8.26 -5.42 14.87
CA GLY A 10 7.13 -6.33 14.68
C GLY A 10 6.38 -6.14 13.36
N ASP A 11 6.79 -5.23 12.49
CA ASP A 11 6.20 -5.13 11.15
C ASP A 11 6.43 -6.40 10.33
N LEU A 12 5.52 -6.68 9.39
CA LEU A 12 5.81 -7.57 8.27
C LEU A 12 6.25 -6.74 7.07
N ALA A 13 7.52 -6.86 6.70
CA ALA A 13 8.07 -6.23 5.51
C ALA A 13 7.93 -7.14 4.28
N TRP A 14 7.59 -6.54 3.15
CA TRP A 14 7.54 -7.14 1.82
C TRP A 14 8.83 -6.84 1.07
N LYS A 15 9.52 -7.88 0.59
CA LYS A 15 10.64 -7.78 -0.33
C LYS A 15 10.15 -7.64 -1.77
N HIS A 16 10.46 -6.53 -2.46
CA HIS A 16 9.94 -6.28 -3.80
C HIS A 16 10.57 -7.14 -4.90
N ASP A 17 11.79 -7.65 -4.68
CA ASP A 17 12.50 -8.52 -5.62
C ASP A 17 11.96 -9.95 -5.65
N THR A 18 11.58 -10.49 -4.48
CA THR A 18 11.17 -11.90 -4.31
C THR A 18 9.72 -12.06 -3.88
N GLU A 19 8.98 -10.98 -3.67
CA GLU A 19 7.60 -10.98 -3.14
C GLU A 19 7.45 -11.69 -1.77
N ALA A 20 8.53 -11.77 -1.01
CA ALA A 20 8.59 -12.51 0.24
C ALA A 20 8.25 -11.62 1.44
N LEU A 21 7.60 -12.20 2.45
CA LEU A 21 7.29 -11.54 3.73
C LEU A 21 8.26 -11.97 4.82
N PHE A 22 8.80 -11.02 5.58
CA PHE A 22 9.59 -11.30 6.77
C PHE A 22 9.24 -10.36 7.92
N LEU A 23 9.52 -10.79 9.15
CA LEU A 23 9.30 -10.00 10.35
C LEU A 23 10.46 -9.01 10.55
N VAL A 24 10.14 -7.77 10.86
CA VAL A 24 11.13 -6.73 11.19
C VAL A 24 11.39 -6.77 12.69
N GLU A 25 12.55 -7.29 13.07
CA GLU A 25 12.98 -7.33 14.48
C GLU A 25 13.71 -6.03 14.87
N ASP A 26 14.64 -5.57 14.03
CA ASP A 26 15.36 -4.29 14.19
C ASP A 26 15.02 -3.33 13.04
N PRO A 27 14.08 -2.40 13.23
CA PRO A 27 13.72 -1.42 12.23
C PRO A 27 14.88 -0.53 11.82
N ALA A 28 15.81 -0.21 12.73
CA ALA A 28 16.91 0.71 12.43
C ALA A 28 17.91 0.06 11.47
N ALA A 29 18.15 -1.24 11.62
CA ALA A 29 18.98 -2.01 10.70
C ALA A 29 18.33 -2.16 9.32
N GLU A 30 17.00 -2.31 9.25
CA GLU A 30 16.27 -2.55 8.00
C GLU A 30 15.82 -1.27 7.28
N GLN A 31 15.71 -0.14 7.99
CA GLN A 31 15.22 1.12 7.43
C GLN A 31 15.97 1.58 6.18
N PRO A 32 17.32 1.45 6.04
CA PRO A 32 18.01 1.83 4.82
C PRO A 32 17.50 1.09 3.57
N ARG A 33 17.13 -0.19 3.72
CA ARG A 33 16.56 -1.00 2.62
C ARG A 33 15.14 -0.53 2.29
N ALA A 34 14.37 -0.12 3.30
CA ALA A 34 13.08 0.53 3.06
C ALA A 34 13.27 1.88 2.37
N ASP A 35 14.23 2.70 2.77
CA ASP A 35 14.48 4.00 2.15
C ASP A 35 14.89 3.85 0.68
N ALA A 36 15.65 2.80 0.36
CA ALA A 36 16.01 2.40 -1.00
C ALA A 36 14.88 1.69 -1.79
N PHE A 37 13.69 1.52 -1.20
CA PHE A 37 12.55 0.81 -1.80
C PHE A 37 12.80 -0.68 -2.09
N GLU A 38 13.80 -1.31 -1.46
CA GLU A 38 13.99 -2.77 -1.57
C GLU A 38 12.94 -3.55 -0.79
N ILE A 39 12.49 -2.95 0.32
CA ILE A 39 11.43 -3.49 1.18
C ILE A 39 10.38 -2.42 1.49
N SER A 40 9.17 -2.86 1.85
CA SER A 40 8.11 -1.98 2.35
C SER A 40 7.35 -2.62 3.50
N PRO A 41 6.94 -1.86 4.53
CA PRO A 41 5.95 -2.36 5.46
C PRO A 41 4.64 -2.70 4.72
N THR A 42 3.87 -3.62 5.31
CA THR A 42 2.65 -4.15 4.71
C THR A 42 1.43 -3.86 5.57
N GLY A 43 0.25 -3.83 4.96
CA GLY A 43 -1.03 -3.82 5.65
C GLY A 43 -1.82 -5.11 5.43
N PRO A 44 -2.82 -5.40 6.28
CA PRO A 44 -3.63 -6.59 6.17
C PRO A 44 -4.67 -6.47 5.06
N LEU A 45 -4.73 -7.48 4.19
CA LEU A 45 -5.93 -7.84 3.46
C LEU A 45 -6.61 -8.95 4.26
N VAL A 46 -7.61 -8.58 5.05
CA VAL A 46 -8.09 -9.40 6.17
C VAL A 46 -8.61 -10.77 5.72
N GLY A 47 -8.19 -11.83 6.42
CA GLY A 47 -8.68 -13.19 6.23
C GLY A 47 -7.93 -14.23 7.06
N LYS A 48 -8.43 -15.46 7.09
CA LYS A 48 -8.08 -16.49 8.08
C LYS A 48 -6.66 -17.07 7.99
N ARG A 49 -5.93 -16.82 6.89
CA ARG A 49 -4.60 -17.39 6.60
C ARG A 49 -3.57 -16.31 6.27
N MET A 50 -3.77 -15.08 6.73
CA MET A 50 -2.73 -14.05 6.62
C MET A 50 -1.69 -14.22 7.73
N LYS A 51 -0.45 -13.85 7.46
CA LYS A 51 0.60 -13.77 8.48
C LYS A 51 0.33 -12.52 9.33
N GLU A 52 0.38 -12.66 10.64
CA GLU A 52 0.21 -11.54 11.57
C GLU A 52 1.55 -10.85 11.85
N PRO A 53 1.55 -9.53 12.05
CA PRO A 53 2.71 -8.82 12.62
C PRO A 53 2.88 -9.19 14.09
N GLU A 54 3.84 -8.57 14.78
CA GLU A 54 4.09 -8.77 16.20
C GLU A 54 4.08 -7.46 16.99
N GLY A 55 4.05 -7.58 18.32
CA GLY A 55 4.15 -6.45 19.24
C GLY A 55 3.08 -5.37 19.03
N ASP A 56 3.51 -4.11 19.11
CA ASP A 56 2.63 -2.94 19.02
C ASP A 56 1.92 -2.80 17.66
N VAL A 57 2.49 -3.41 16.60
CA VAL A 57 1.88 -3.39 15.27
C VAL A 57 0.60 -4.21 15.24
N VAL A 58 0.51 -5.33 15.95
CA VAL A 58 -0.74 -6.11 16.10
C VAL A 58 -1.82 -5.25 16.75
N ALA A 59 -1.47 -4.55 17.83
CA ALA A 59 -2.40 -3.68 18.54
C ALA A 59 -2.84 -2.50 17.67
N LEU A 60 -1.94 -1.96 16.84
CA LEU A 60 -2.26 -0.92 15.87
C LEU A 60 -3.26 -1.43 14.82
N GLU A 61 -2.95 -2.54 14.16
CA GLU A 61 -3.79 -3.11 13.12
C GLU A 61 -5.16 -3.51 13.66
N THR A 62 -5.21 -4.16 14.83
CA THR A 62 -6.46 -4.55 15.50
C THR A 62 -7.35 -3.33 15.74
N ARG A 63 -6.82 -2.24 16.30
CA ARG A 63 -7.61 -1.01 16.55
C ARG A 63 -8.16 -0.39 15.27
N VAL A 64 -7.37 -0.37 14.19
CA VAL A 64 -7.81 0.16 12.89
C VAL A 64 -8.93 -0.70 12.31
N LEU A 65 -8.79 -2.03 12.35
CA LEU A 65 -9.82 -2.95 11.88
C LEU A 65 -11.11 -2.87 12.69
N GLU A 66 -11.01 -2.77 14.02
CA GLU A 66 -12.17 -2.58 14.90
C GLU A 66 -12.89 -1.26 14.63
N ALA A 67 -12.16 -0.17 14.42
CA ALA A 67 -12.73 1.12 14.05
C ALA A 67 -13.45 1.09 12.69
N ALA A 68 -13.00 0.23 11.78
CA ALA A 68 -13.66 -0.05 10.51
C ALA A 68 -14.81 -1.08 10.61
N GLY A 69 -15.14 -1.57 11.81
CA GLY A 69 -16.18 -2.58 12.04
C GLY A 69 -15.79 -4.01 11.63
N LEU A 70 -14.52 -4.24 11.28
CA LEU A 70 -13.99 -5.53 10.81
C LEU A 70 -13.48 -6.38 11.98
N ARG A 71 -14.39 -6.79 12.87
CA ARG A 71 -14.05 -7.70 13.97
C ARG A 71 -13.87 -9.14 13.47
N PRO A 72 -13.07 -9.98 14.15
CA PRO A 72 -12.92 -11.40 13.79
C PRO A 72 -14.25 -12.13 13.59
N SER A 73 -15.26 -11.87 14.42
CA SER A 73 -16.59 -12.46 14.29
C SER A 73 -17.34 -12.08 13.00
N ALA A 74 -17.05 -10.92 12.40
CA ALA A 74 -17.64 -10.49 11.13
C ALA A 74 -17.07 -11.29 9.94
N LEU A 75 -15.79 -11.67 10.02
CA LEU A 75 -15.09 -12.49 9.01
C LEU A 75 -15.47 -13.97 9.05
N GLU A 76 -16.11 -14.41 10.14
CA GLU A 76 -16.58 -15.77 10.33
C GLU A 76 -18.05 -15.97 9.98
N SER A 77 -18.75 -14.92 9.53
CA SER A 77 -20.14 -15.02 9.13
C SER A 77 -20.30 -16.05 7.99
N ARG A 78 -21.20 -17.02 8.18
CA ARG A 78 -21.49 -18.13 7.25
C ARG A 78 -21.96 -17.68 5.85
N ALA A 79 -22.24 -16.39 5.67
CA ALA A 79 -22.68 -15.81 4.40
C ALA A 79 -21.53 -15.51 3.43
N MET A 80 -20.28 -15.41 3.90
CA MET A 80 -19.13 -15.13 3.05
C MET A 80 -18.27 -16.38 2.85
N ARG A 81 -17.78 -16.61 1.62
CA ARG A 81 -16.74 -17.62 1.39
C ARG A 81 -15.53 -17.28 2.28
N PRO A 82 -14.85 -18.28 2.87
CA PRO A 82 -13.71 -18.03 3.74
C PRO A 82 -12.67 -17.16 3.02
N LEU A 83 -12.51 -15.91 3.47
CA LEU A 83 -11.47 -15.04 2.96
C LEU A 83 -10.13 -15.60 3.41
N THR A 84 -9.27 -15.92 2.44
CA THR A 84 -7.97 -16.51 2.74
C THR A 84 -7.07 -15.48 3.43
N GLY A 85 -7.18 -14.20 3.08
CA GLY A 85 -6.34 -13.14 3.63
C GLY A 85 -4.91 -13.14 3.07
N ARG A 86 -4.32 -11.95 3.00
CA ARG A 86 -2.97 -11.69 2.47
C ARG A 86 -2.38 -10.46 3.17
N ARG A 87 -1.10 -10.20 2.93
CA ARG A 87 -0.46 -8.92 3.24
C ARG A 87 -0.21 -8.18 1.94
N ARG A 88 -0.34 -6.86 1.96
CA ARG A 88 -0.07 -6.02 0.79
C ARG A 88 0.89 -4.89 1.16
N PRO A 89 1.95 -4.62 0.39
CA PRO A 89 2.84 -3.49 0.67
C PRO A 89 2.05 -2.18 0.66
N LEU A 90 2.35 -1.30 1.61
CA LEU A 90 1.67 -0.01 1.78
C LEU A 90 2.02 1.03 0.70
N ARG A 91 3.02 0.73 -0.13
CA ARG A 91 3.48 1.56 -1.24
C ARG A 91 4.01 0.68 -2.37
N PHE A 92 4.01 1.21 -3.58
CA PHE A 92 4.57 0.59 -4.77
C PHE A 92 5.40 1.62 -5.55
N ALA A 93 6.38 1.14 -6.31
CA ALA A 93 7.22 2.00 -7.15
C ALA A 93 6.60 2.13 -8.54
N LEU A 94 6.78 3.31 -9.15
CA LEU A 94 6.50 3.53 -10.57
C LEU A 94 7.75 3.22 -11.36
N SER A 95 7.58 2.59 -12.53
CA SER A 95 8.65 2.44 -13.52
C SER A 95 8.29 3.19 -14.80
N GLU A 96 9.28 3.40 -15.67
CA GLU A 96 9.08 4.04 -17.00
C GLU A 96 8.38 5.41 -16.91
N VAL A 97 8.77 6.21 -15.91
CA VAL A 97 8.13 7.50 -15.62
C VAL A 97 8.55 8.54 -16.67
N GLY A 98 7.55 9.14 -17.32
CA GLY A 98 7.69 10.28 -18.22
C GLY A 98 6.62 11.33 -17.95
N VAL A 99 7.02 12.60 -18.06
CA VAL A 99 6.11 13.75 -17.91
C VAL A 99 6.41 14.74 -19.02
N GLU A 100 5.39 15.14 -19.75
CA GLU A 100 5.47 16.17 -20.79
C GLU A 100 4.37 17.20 -20.57
N SER A 101 4.69 18.46 -20.82
CA SER A 101 3.70 19.54 -20.86
C SER A 101 3.35 19.84 -22.31
N GLY A 102 2.07 20.12 -22.58
CA GLY A 102 1.59 20.52 -23.89
C GLY A 102 0.46 21.52 -23.82
N VAL A 103 -0.02 21.93 -24.99
CA VAL A 103 -1.19 22.81 -25.15
C VAL A 103 -2.06 22.23 -26.25
N ASP A 104 -3.36 22.10 -25.97
CA ASP A 104 -4.37 21.73 -26.96
C ASP A 104 -5.49 22.80 -27.03
N ASP A 105 -6.54 22.53 -27.80
CA ASP A 105 -7.68 23.46 -27.95
C ASP A 105 -8.42 23.75 -26.62
N ARG A 106 -8.15 22.98 -25.56
CA ARG A 106 -8.72 23.16 -24.20
C ARG A 106 -7.75 23.85 -23.24
N GLY A 107 -6.51 24.11 -23.64
CA GLY A 107 -5.50 24.82 -22.88
C GLY A 107 -4.26 23.98 -22.55
N GLU A 108 -3.55 24.38 -21.50
CA GLU A 108 -2.34 23.69 -21.03
C GLU A 108 -2.69 22.34 -20.40
N TYR A 109 -1.89 21.32 -20.68
CA TYR A 109 -2.04 19.99 -20.11
C TYR A 109 -0.70 19.36 -19.71
N LEU A 110 -0.77 18.32 -18.88
CA LEU A 110 0.34 17.43 -18.55
C LEU A 110 0.02 16.02 -19.02
N GLU A 111 0.88 15.45 -19.85
CA GLU A 111 0.87 14.03 -20.19
C GLU A 111 1.76 13.26 -19.22
N LEU A 112 1.20 12.24 -18.58
CA LEU A 112 1.91 11.37 -17.64
C LEU A 112 1.98 9.96 -18.22
N ARG A 113 3.18 9.38 -18.22
CA ARG A 113 3.45 8.01 -18.64
C ARG A 113 4.17 7.28 -17.51
N PHE A 114 3.70 6.09 -17.17
CA PHE A 114 4.32 5.24 -16.15
C PHE A 114 3.76 3.82 -16.25
N ALA A 115 4.56 2.84 -15.84
CA ALA A 115 4.15 1.46 -15.67
C ALA A 115 3.87 1.16 -14.18
N LEU A 116 2.87 0.31 -13.95
CA LEU A 116 2.40 -0.06 -12.61
C LEU A 116 2.55 -1.57 -12.39
N PRO A 117 2.93 -2.01 -11.17
CA PRO A 117 2.81 -3.41 -10.80
C PRO A 117 1.36 -3.89 -10.87
N PRO A 118 1.13 -5.20 -11.13
CA PRO A 118 -0.21 -5.77 -11.14
C PRO A 118 -1.04 -5.42 -9.90
N GLY A 119 -2.30 -5.07 -10.12
CA GLY A 119 -3.25 -4.71 -9.05
C GLY A 119 -3.08 -3.30 -8.49
N CYS A 120 -2.13 -2.48 -8.96
CA CYS A 120 -2.03 -1.06 -8.64
C CYS A 120 -2.86 -0.21 -9.62
N TYR A 121 -3.30 0.97 -9.19
CA TYR A 121 -4.21 1.82 -9.96
C TYR A 121 -3.58 3.18 -10.27
N ALA A 122 -3.71 3.65 -11.51
CA ALA A 122 -3.21 4.95 -11.94
C ALA A 122 -3.84 6.12 -11.15
N THR A 123 -5.09 5.96 -10.73
CA THR A 123 -5.79 6.93 -9.88
C THR A 123 -5.10 7.17 -8.53
N ALA A 124 -4.38 6.16 -7.99
CA ALA A 124 -3.57 6.36 -6.79
C ALA A 124 -2.40 7.32 -7.03
N VAL A 125 -1.78 7.27 -8.22
CA VAL A 125 -0.71 8.20 -8.62
C VAL A 125 -1.27 9.60 -8.82
N LEU A 126 -2.38 9.72 -9.55
CA LEU A 126 -3.04 11.02 -9.78
C LEU A 126 -3.46 11.66 -8.45
N ARG A 127 -4.00 10.88 -7.51
CA ARG A 127 -4.34 11.36 -6.17
C ARG A 127 -3.11 11.95 -5.46
N GLU A 128 -1.95 11.34 -5.59
CA GLU A 128 -0.71 11.85 -4.99
C GLU A 128 -0.15 13.10 -5.69
N LEU A 129 -0.35 13.25 -7.02
CA LEU A 129 0.05 14.46 -7.74
C LEU A 129 -0.90 15.63 -7.46
N GLY A 130 -2.20 15.39 -7.52
CA GLY A 130 -3.23 16.41 -7.34
C GLY A 130 -3.56 16.73 -5.88
N LYS A 131 -3.06 15.93 -4.92
CA LYS A 131 -3.42 15.99 -3.49
C LYS A 131 -4.93 16.08 -3.24
N GLY A 132 -5.72 15.41 -4.10
CA GLY A 132 -7.19 15.39 -4.06
C GLY A 132 -7.90 16.45 -4.91
N GLY A 133 -7.16 17.33 -5.61
CA GLY A 133 -7.72 18.36 -6.49
C GLY A 133 -7.96 17.93 -7.94
N ILE A 134 -7.54 16.72 -8.34
CA ILE A 134 -7.79 16.20 -9.69
C ILE A 134 -9.14 15.48 -9.67
N THR A 135 -10.07 15.97 -10.48
CA THR A 135 -11.37 15.34 -10.74
C THR A 135 -11.37 14.74 -12.15
N GLU A 136 -12.13 13.65 -12.35
CA GLU A 136 -12.36 13.14 -13.69
C GLU A 136 -13.08 14.19 -14.54
N GLY A 137 -12.56 14.45 -15.74
CA GLY A 137 -13.24 15.30 -16.72
C GLY A 137 -14.48 14.57 -17.23
N GLY A 138 -15.65 15.22 -17.11
CA GLY A 138 -16.89 14.71 -17.69
C GLY A 138 -16.76 14.49 -19.20
N ALA A 139 -17.26 13.37 -19.69
CA ALA A 139 -17.32 13.02 -21.10
C ALA A 139 -18.20 13.98 -21.91
#